data_AF-A0A6J8E2T6-F1
#
_entry.id   AF-A0A6J8E2T6-F1
#
_cell.length_a   1.000
_cell.length_b   1.000
_cell.length_c   1.000
_cell.angle_alpha   90.00
_cell.angle_beta   90.00
_cell.angle_gamma   90.00
#
_symmetry.space_group_name_H-M   'P 1'
#
loop_
_entity.id
_entity.type
_entity.pdbx_description
1 polymer ?
#
loop_
_entity_poly.entity_id
_entity_poly.type
_entity_poly.pdbx_seq_one_letter_code
_entity_poly.pdbx_strand_id
1 'polypeptide(L)'
;MDLGLSVNVITRLIDLRLSVYVITRLTDLRLSVYVITRLMDIRLSMYVITRLIDLRLSVNVITRIIDTYCNVAGGDLATIESKEEEAYIESELRKVHGNVTAGTPENYWLDGSDILAEGEWRWMSEEGNSRLIEGYTSWSPGQPDNAGAQEHCLEIRFTFSVLWNDYQCQVQQNFICKTT
;
A
#
# COMPACT_ATOMS: atom_id res chain seq x y z
N MET A 1 51.54 -7.36 -17.34
CA MET A 1 50.91 -8.47 -18.06
C MET A 1 50.29 -9.37 -17.01
N ASP A 2 48.96 -9.38 -16.97
CA ASP A 2 48.02 -10.45 -16.55
C ASP A 2 48.21 -11.19 -15.20
N LEU A 3 47.19 -11.58 -14.43
CA LEU A 3 45.72 -11.39 -14.39
C LEU A 3 45.20 -12.14 -13.13
N GLY A 4 44.13 -11.60 -12.50
CA GLY A 4 43.03 -12.31 -11.79
C GLY A 4 43.28 -12.92 -10.40
N LEU A 5 42.31 -13.07 -9.47
CA LEU A 5 40.88 -12.70 -9.37
C LEU A 5 40.38 -13.08 -7.95
N SER A 6 39.36 -12.37 -7.41
CA SER A 6 38.24 -12.86 -6.55
C SER A 6 38.52 -13.32 -5.09
N VAL A 7 37.73 -13.09 -4.01
CA VAL A 7 36.46 -12.39 -3.69
C VAL A 7 36.30 -12.32 -2.13
N ASN A 8 35.55 -11.31 -1.63
CA ASN A 8 34.83 -11.14 -0.34
C ASN A 8 35.56 -11.09 1.02
N VAL A 9 35.39 -9.96 1.75
CA VAL A 9 34.91 -9.95 3.15
C VAL A 9 34.06 -8.69 3.38
N ILE A 10 32.80 -8.91 3.74
CA ILE A 10 31.83 -7.93 4.24
C ILE A 10 32.26 -7.47 5.64
N THR A 11 32.27 -6.17 5.96
CA THR A 11 31.60 -5.58 7.16
C THR A 11 31.85 -4.06 7.35
N ARG A 12 30.73 -3.33 7.36
CA ARG A 12 30.36 -1.97 7.79
C ARG A 12 31.26 -1.14 8.74
N LEU A 13 31.27 0.19 8.46
CA LEU A 13 31.29 1.37 9.36
C LEU A 13 32.59 1.73 10.12
N ILE A 14 33.25 2.85 9.73
CA ILE A 14 33.78 3.92 10.61
C ILE A 14 34.02 5.19 9.77
N ASP A 15 33.14 6.17 10.00
CA ASP A 15 33.26 7.64 10.04
C ASP A 15 33.82 8.51 8.89
N LEU A 16 32.86 9.17 8.25
CA LEU A 16 32.88 10.53 7.71
C LEU A 16 33.35 11.58 8.74
N ARG A 17 34.50 12.27 8.52
CA ARG A 17 34.68 13.64 9.08
C ARG A 17 35.81 14.53 8.52
N LEU A 18 36.23 14.39 7.26
CA LEU A 18 37.29 15.26 6.72
C LEU A 18 36.98 15.99 5.38
N SER A 19 35.85 15.73 4.71
CA SER A 19 35.56 16.31 3.38
C SER A 19 34.67 17.58 3.37
N VAL A 20 33.99 17.90 4.47
CA VAL A 20 32.89 18.90 4.50
C VAL A 20 33.38 20.36 4.62
N TYR A 21 34.53 20.62 5.24
CA TYR A 21 34.98 21.99 5.54
C TYR A 21 35.62 22.73 4.36
N VAL A 22 36.20 21.98 3.41
CA VAL A 22 36.99 22.56 2.32
C VAL A 22 36.11 22.91 1.11
N ILE A 23 35.05 22.13 0.87
CA ILE A 23 34.11 22.35 -0.25
C ILE A 23 33.13 23.51 0.05
N THR A 24 32.88 23.80 1.32
CA THR A 24 31.91 24.80 1.80
C THR A 24 32.36 26.27 1.69
N ARG A 25 33.59 26.58 1.24
CA ARG A 25 34.10 27.97 1.29
C ARG A 25 34.17 28.75 -0.03
N LEU A 26 34.17 28.11 -1.21
CA LEU A 26 34.45 28.85 -2.46
C LEU A 26 33.39 28.70 -3.55
N THR A 27 32.55 27.67 -3.52
CA THR A 27 31.40 27.50 -4.44
C THR A 27 30.07 27.97 -3.84
N ASP A 28 30.02 28.18 -2.52
CA ASP A 28 28.81 28.34 -1.69
C ASP A 28 28.15 29.73 -1.68
N LEU A 29 28.56 30.69 -2.52
CA LEU A 29 27.85 31.98 -2.58
C LEU A 29 27.13 32.29 -3.91
N ARG A 30 27.54 31.71 -5.05
CA ARG A 30 26.87 31.94 -6.36
C ARG A 30 26.27 30.68 -6.97
N LEU A 31 26.87 29.50 -6.76
CA LEU A 31 26.13 28.25 -6.99
C LEU A 31 25.06 28.08 -5.91
N SER A 32 25.28 28.56 -4.69
CA SER A 32 24.30 28.44 -3.63
C SER A 32 22.94 29.04 -3.97
N VAL A 33 22.76 30.26 -4.48
CA VAL A 33 21.36 30.71 -4.71
C VAL A 33 20.68 29.96 -5.87
N TYR A 34 21.34 29.75 -7.01
CA TYR A 34 20.74 29.09 -8.19
C TYR A 34 20.66 27.57 -8.07
N VAL A 35 21.70 26.96 -7.51
CA VAL A 35 21.76 25.52 -7.22
C VAL A 35 21.04 25.24 -5.92
N ILE A 36 20.86 26.13 -4.94
CA ILE A 36 19.92 25.91 -3.83
C ILE A 36 18.49 26.14 -4.30
N THR A 37 18.13 27.04 -5.22
CA THR A 37 16.74 27.03 -5.75
C THR A 37 16.48 25.80 -6.60
N ARG A 38 17.41 25.40 -7.48
CA ARG A 38 17.31 24.14 -8.24
C ARG A 38 17.46 22.88 -7.39
N LEU A 39 18.31 22.86 -6.37
CA LEU A 39 18.42 21.76 -5.40
C LEU A 39 17.30 21.82 -4.40
N MET A 40 16.69 22.95 -4.08
CA MET A 40 15.47 23.02 -3.28
C MET A 40 14.32 22.48 -4.11
N ASP A 41 14.23 22.78 -5.41
CA ASP A 41 13.23 22.18 -6.30
C ASP A 41 13.53 20.71 -6.59
N ILE A 42 14.79 20.31 -6.74
CA ILE A 42 15.23 18.91 -6.90
C ILE A 42 15.16 18.15 -5.58
N ARG A 43 15.32 18.82 -4.42
CA ARG A 43 15.19 18.23 -3.08
C ARG A 43 13.76 18.29 -2.62
N LEU A 44 12.93 19.24 -3.04
CA LEU A 44 11.48 19.21 -2.90
C LEU A 44 10.96 18.13 -3.82
N SER A 45 11.40 18.03 -5.07
CA SER A 45 11.00 16.94 -5.96
C SER A 45 11.54 15.61 -5.49
N MET A 46 12.79 15.47 -5.04
CA MET A 46 13.33 14.23 -4.48
C MET A 46 12.74 13.93 -3.10
N TYR A 47 12.49 14.90 -2.22
CA TYR A 47 11.82 14.66 -0.94
C TYR A 47 10.36 14.32 -1.15
N VAL A 48 9.67 14.98 -2.08
CA VAL A 48 8.29 14.66 -2.49
C VAL A 48 8.29 13.31 -3.18
N ILE A 49 9.21 13.01 -4.11
CA ILE A 49 9.32 11.71 -4.77
C ILE A 49 9.73 10.63 -3.77
N THR A 50 10.67 10.86 -2.87
CA THR A 50 11.08 9.92 -1.82
C THR A 50 9.96 9.76 -0.79
N ARG A 51 9.27 10.82 -0.38
CA ARG A 51 8.07 10.71 0.47
C ARG A 51 6.93 10.02 -0.25
N LEU A 52 6.71 10.28 -1.53
CA LEU A 52 5.68 9.64 -2.35
C LEU A 52 6.04 8.19 -2.63
N ILE A 53 7.32 7.87 -2.85
CA ILE A 53 7.82 6.50 -3.00
C ILE A 53 7.73 5.80 -1.65
N ASP A 54 8.17 6.40 -0.54
CA ASP A 54 8.07 5.84 0.81
C ASP A 54 6.61 5.66 1.23
N LEU A 55 5.72 6.59 0.89
CA LEU A 55 4.27 6.51 1.11
C LEU A 55 3.64 5.43 0.22
N ARG A 56 3.96 5.40 -1.07
CA ARG A 56 3.51 4.39 -2.04
C ARG A 56 4.06 3.00 -1.71
N LEU A 57 5.28 2.91 -1.18
CA LEU A 57 5.87 1.68 -0.69
C LEU A 57 5.20 1.27 0.62
N SER A 58 5.00 2.18 1.59
CA SER A 58 4.35 1.83 2.87
C SER A 58 2.91 1.34 2.70
N VAL A 59 2.15 1.92 1.77
CA VAL A 59 0.74 1.53 1.56
C VAL A 59 0.62 0.26 0.70
N ASN A 60 1.41 0.11 -0.38
CA ASN A 60 1.52 -1.19 -1.08
C ASN A 60 2.04 -2.31 -0.15
N VAL A 61 2.88 -1.96 0.83
CA VAL A 61 3.40 -2.92 1.81
C VAL A 61 2.30 -3.43 2.73
N ILE A 62 1.28 -2.65 3.09
CA ILE A 62 0.25 -3.12 4.02
C ILE A 62 -0.60 -4.22 3.38
N THR A 63 -1.19 -3.99 2.21
CA THR A 63 -1.99 -5.01 1.51
C THR A 63 -1.16 -6.27 1.25
N ARG A 64 0.12 -6.10 0.86
CA ARG A 64 1.06 -7.23 0.68
C ARG A 64 1.43 -7.95 1.97
N ILE A 65 1.55 -7.25 3.10
CA ILE A 65 1.78 -7.87 4.40
C ILE A 65 0.58 -8.72 4.79
N ILE A 66 -0.64 -8.17 4.65
CA ILE A 66 -1.88 -8.89 4.93
C ILE A 66 -1.98 -10.14 4.04
N ASP A 67 -1.74 -9.98 2.74
CA ASP A 67 -1.72 -11.07 1.78
C ASP A 67 -0.67 -12.14 2.10
N THR A 68 0.49 -11.76 2.65
CA THR A 68 1.51 -12.71 3.12
C THR A 68 0.97 -13.62 4.23
N TYR A 69 0.08 -13.14 5.10
CA TYR A 69 -0.56 -13.99 6.12
C TYR A 69 -1.49 -15.02 5.49
N CYS A 70 -2.26 -14.65 4.47
CA CYS A 70 -3.10 -15.58 3.72
C CYS A 70 -2.25 -16.62 2.99
N ASN A 71 -1.14 -16.20 2.39
CA ASN A 71 -0.22 -17.07 1.66
C ASN A 71 0.38 -18.16 2.55
N VAL A 72 0.70 -17.85 3.81
CA VAL A 72 1.16 -18.84 4.79
C VAL A 72 0.09 -19.89 5.10
N ALA A 73 -1.20 -19.52 5.01
CA ALA A 73 -2.33 -20.43 5.17
C ALA A 73 -2.73 -21.15 3.87
N GLY A 74 -2.01 -20.91 2.75
CA GLY A 74 -2.27 -21.55 1.46
C GLY A 74 -3.37 -20.90 0.63
N GLY A 75 -3.67 -19.62 0.86
CA GLY A 75 -4.57 -18.82 0.03
C GLY A 75 -4.05 -17.41 -0.17
N ASP A 76 -4.87 -16.54 -0.73
CA ASP A 76 -4.54 -15.13 -0.95
C ASP A 76 -5.54 -14.24 -0.22
N LEU A 77 -5.22 -12.95 -0.08
CA LEU A 77 -6.20 -11.96 0.35
C LEU A 77 -7.40 -11.99 -0.62
N ALA A 78 -8.61 -11.96 -0.07
CA ALA A 78 -9.79 -12.30 -0.86
C ALA A 78 -10.11 -11.26 -1.95
N THR A 79 -10.28 -11.77 -3.17
CA THR A 79 -10.98 -11.12 -4.27
C THR A 79 -12.48 -11.46 -4.19
N ILE A 80 -13.33 -10.60 -4.76
CA ILE A 80 -14.77 -10.88 -4.92
C ILE A 80 -15.16 -10.59 -6.36
N GLU A 81 -15.39 -11.64 -7.13
CA GLU A 81 -15.59 -11.57 -8.59
C GLU A 81 -17.05 -11.76 -9.00
N SER A 82 -17.94 -12.07 -8.05
CA SER A 82 -19.35 -12.32 -8.32
C SER A 82 -20.24 -12.02 -7.12
N LYS A 83 -21.53 -11.85 -7.40
CA LYS A 83 -22.56 -11.69 -6.37
C LYS A 83 -22.70 -12.94 -5.51
N GLU A 84 -22.52 -14.11 -6.12
CA GLU A 84 -22.59 -15.41 -5.46
C GLU A 84 -21.46 -15.56 -4.42
N GLU A 85 -20.26 -15.09 -4.75
CA GLU A 85 -19.12 -15.06 -3.84
C GLU A 85 -19.32 -14.09 -2.67
N GLU A 86 -19.83 -12.89 -2.94
CA GLU A 86 -20.17 -11.94 -1.88
C GLU A 86 -21.21 -12.50 -0.91
N ALA A 87 -22.27 -13.12 -1.45
CA ALA A 87 -23.30 -13.77 -0.63
C ALA A 87 -22.74 -14.94 0.19
N TYR A 88 -21.78 -15.69 -0.37
CA TYR A 88 -21.08 -16.74 0.36
C TYR A 88 -20.27 -16.17 1.53
N ILE A 89 -19.44 -15.14 1.29
CA ILE A 89 -18.67 -14.44 2.32
C ILE A 89 -19.59 -13.89 3.41
N GLU A 90 -20.68 -13.21 3.04
CA GLU A 90 -21.67 -12.72 3.99
C GLU A 90 -22.21 -13.85 4.88
N SER A 91 -22.52 -15.00 4.28
CA SER A 91 -23.04 -16.15 5.01
C SER A 91 -22.02 -16.74 5.99
N GLU A 92 -20.73 -16.75 5.64
CA GLU A 92 -19.65 -17.21 6.52
C GLU A 92 -19.40 -16.24 7.66
N LEU A 93 -19.36 -14.93 7.39
CA LEU A 93 -19.22 -13.90 8.43
C LEU A 93 -20.38 -13.97 9.44
N ARG A 94 -21.62 -14.21 8.96
CA ARG A 94 -22.78 -14.45 9.85
C ARG A 94 -22.65 -15.70 10.70
N LYS A 95 -21.95 -16.75 10.25
CA LYS A 95 -21.68 -17.95 11.07
C LYS A 95 -20.65 -17.67 12.15
N VAL A 96 -19.59 -16.91 11.83
CA VAL A 96 -18.51 -16.59 12.77
C VAL A 96 -18.98 -15.63 13.86
N HIS A 97 -19.73 -14.58 13.48
CA HIS A 97 -20.07 -13.47 14.38
C HIS A 97 -21.54 -13.48 14.85
N GLY A 98 -22.37 -14.35 14.27
CA GLY A 98 -23.81 -14.38 14.54
C GLY A 98 -24.54 -13.17 13.92
N ASN A 99 -25.70 -12.82 14.50
CA ASN A 99 -26.38 -11.57 14.16
C ASN A 99 -25.66 -10.43 14.88
N VAL A 100 -25.00 -9.56 14.11
CA VAL A 100 -24.27 -8.41 14.63
C VAL A 100 -25.20 -7.56 15.50
N THR A 101 -24.86 -7.44 16.78
CA THR A 101 -25.51 -6.52 17.71
C THR A 101 -24.72 -5.22 17.76
N ALA A 102 -25.41 -4.09 17.93
CA ALA A 102 -24.80 -2.76 17.93
C ALA A 102 -23.58 -2.72 18.88
N GLY A 103 -22.39 -2.58 18.30
CA GLY A 103 -21.10 -2.72 18.96
C GLY A 103 -19.96 -2.18 18.08
N THR A 104 -18.75 -2.70 18.24
CA THR A 104 -17.60 -2.34 17.39
C THR A 104 -17.85 -2.74 15.94
N PRO A 105 -17.68 -1.83 14.96
CA PRO A 105 -17.80 -2.18 13.55
C PRO A 105 -16.85 -3.33 13.21
N GLU A 106 -17.42 -4.41 12.68
CA GLU A 106 -16.64 -5.46 12.07
C GLU A 106 -16.51 -5.19 10.58
N ASN A 107 -15.31 -4.80 10.19
CA ASN A 107 -14.90 -4.60 8.82
C ASN A 107 -13.74 -5.52 8.48
N TYR A 108 -13.65 -5.91 7.22
CA TYR A 108 -12.66 -6.86 6.75
C TYR A 108 -11.96 -6.32 5.52
N TRP A 109 -10.63 -6.31 5.54
CA TRP A 109 -9.83 -6.05 4.34
C TRP A 109 -10.03 -7.13 3.29
N LEU A 110 -10.12 -6.66 2.05
CA LEU A 110 -10.09 -7.43 0.81
C LEU A 110 -8.85 -7.02 0.01
N ASP A 111 -8.61 -7.68 -1.11
CA ASP A 111 -7.39 -7.49 -1.91
C ASP A 111 -7.38 -6.22 -2.79
N GLY A 112 -8.53 -5.54 -2.87
CA GLY A 112 -8.70 -4.38 -3.73
C GLY A 112 -7.90 -3.16 -3.26
N SER A 113 -7.23 -2.47 -4.19
CA SER A 113 -6.58 -1.19 -3.93
C SER A 113 -6.51 -0.32 -5.19
N ASP A 114 -6.60 1.00 -5.02
CA ASP A 114 -6.33 1.99 -6.06
C ASP A 114 -5.07 2.83 -5.78
N ILE A 115 -4.22 2.37 -4.84
CA ILE A 115 -3.00 3.09 -4.42
C ILE A 115 -2.03 3.43 -5.57
N LEU A 116 -2.14 2.72 -6.68
CA LEU A 116 -1.32 2.97 -7.87
C LEU A 116 -1.78 4.19 -8.66
N ALA A 117 -3.09 4.45 -8.69
CA ALA A 117 -3.73 5.60 -9.31
C ALA A 117 -5.16 5.73 -8.78
N GLU A 118 -5.47 6.87 -8.17
CA GLU A 118 -6.78 7.18 -7.62
C GLU A 118 -7.92 6.88 -8.60
N GLY A 119 -8.92 6.11 -8.16
CA GLY A 119 -10.07 5.69 -8.97
C GLY A 119 -9.80 4.48 -9.87
N GLU A 120 -8.56 3.98 -9.94
CA GLU A 120 -8.15 2.84 -10.76
C GLU A 120 -7.96 1.59 -9.90
N TRP A 121 -9.06 1.10 -9.35
CA TRP A 121 -9.11 -0.07 -8.45
C TRP A 121 -8.63 -1.37 -9.11
N ARG A 122 -7.77 -2.10 -8.39
CA ARG A 122 -7.16 -3.37 -8.83
C ARG A 122 -7.12 -4.43 -7.74
N TRP A 123 -7.23 -5.70 -8.13
CA TRP A 123 -6.86 -6.83 -7.29
C TRP A 123 -5.34 -6.91 -7.30
N MET A 124 -4.71 -6.85 -6.13
CA MET A 124 -3.26 -6.72 -5.98
C MET A 124 -2.54 -8.07 -5.93
N SER A 125 -3.24 -9.14 -5.56
CA SER A 125 -2.72 -10.52 -5.53
C SER A 125 -2.82 -11.22 -6.89
N GLU A 126 -3.74 -10.79 -7.77
CA GLU A 126 -3.88 -11.35 -9.12
C GLU A 126 -2.71 -10.99 -10.03
N GLU A 127 -2.27 -11.96 -10.83
CA GLU A 127 -1.21 -11.74 -11.82
C GLU A 127 -1.62 -10.66 -12.85
N GLY A 128 -0.88 -9.55 -12.87
CA GLY A 128 -1.16 -8.42 -13.77
C GLY A 128 -2.02 -7.32 -13.16
N ASN A 129 -2.44 -7.46 -11.90
CA ASN A 129 -3.27 -6.53 -11.15
C ASN A 129 -4.56 -6.14 -11.89
N SER A 130 -5.45 -7.11 -12.11
CA SER A 130 -6.70 -6.95 -12.85
C SER A 130 -7.53 -5.78 -12.32
N ARG A 131 -8.16 -5.03 -13.24
CA ARG A 131 -8.98 -3.86 -12.87
C ARG A 131 -10.35 -4.29 -12.35
N LEU A 132 -10.74 -3.81 -11.16
CA LEU A 132 -12.06 -4.09 -10.56
C LEU A 132 -13.21 -3.50 -11.38
N ILE A 133 -13.01 -2.32 -11.97
CA ILE A 133 -14.06 -1.63 -12.75
C ILE A 133 -14.51 -2.41 -13.99
N GLU A 134 -13.72 -3.38 -14.44
CA GLU A 134 -14.05 -4.24 -15.58
C GLU A 134 -14.84 -5.49 -15.15
N GLY A 135 -15.01 -5.73 -13.84
CA GLY A 135 -15.66 -6.89 -13.26
C GLY A 135 -16.82 -6.56 -12.31
N TYR A 136 -17.09 -7.46 -11.37
CA TYR A 136 -18.08 -7.25 -10.31
C TYR A 136 -17.63 -6.17 -9.34
N THR A 137 -18.56 -5.29 -8.95
CA THR A 137 -18.33 -4.34 -7.86
C THR A 137 -19.57 -4.26 -6.98
N SER A 138 -19.36 -4.05 -5.68
CA SER A 138 -20.43 -3.91 -4.69
C SER A 138 -20.20 -2.72 -3.78
N TRP A 139 -19.78 -1.59 -4.37
CA TRP A 139 -19.56 -0.35 -3.64
C TRP A 139 -20.83 0.11 -2.90
N SER A 140 -20.65 0.53 -1.66
CA SER A 140 -21.72 1.21 -0.93
C SER A 140 -22.15 2.49 -1.65
N PRO A 141 -23.40 2.95 -1.50
CA PRO A 141 -23.83 4.22 -2.08
C PRO A 141 -22.89 5.37 -1.65
N GLY A 142 -22.32 6.05 -2.64
CA GLY A 142 -21.37 7.15 -2.44
C GLY A 142 -19.91 6.75 -2.41
N GLN A 143 -19.59 5.44 -2.41
CA GLN A 143 -18.22 4.93 -2.42
C GLN A 143 -17.75 4.51 -3.82
N PRO A 144 -16.43 4.50 -4.07
CA PRO A 144 -15.36 5.02 -3.20
C PRO A 144 -15.35 6.56 -3.17
N ASP A 145 -15.09 7.16 -2.00
CA ASP A 145 -15.15 8.62 -1.77
C ASP A 145 -13.79 9.25 -1.43
N ASN A 146 -12.79 8.42 -1.18
CA ASN A 146 -11.43 8.78 -0.81
C ASN A 146 -11.38 9.85 0.29
N ALA A 147 -12.04 9.60 1.42
CA ALA A 147 -12.19 10.59 2.46
C ALA A 147 -10.82 11.08 2.97
N GLY A 148 -10.61 12.39 2.87
CA GLY A 148 -9.36 13.02 3.29
C GLY A 148 -8.15 12.64 2.40
N ALA A 149 -8.39 12.14 1.18
CA ALA A 149 -7.39 11.76 0.17
C ALA A 149 -6.38 10.72 0.67
N GLN A 150 -6.85 9.74 1.45
CA GLN A 150 -6.03 8.76 2.16
C GLN A 150 -6.63 7.34 2.18
N GLU A 151 -7.74 7.11 1.48
CA GLU A 151 -8.45 5.82 1.49
C GLU A 151 -8.16 5.06 0.20
N HIS A 152 -7.32 4.04 0.30
CA HIS A 152 -6.78 3.34 -0.86
C HIS A 152 -6.91 1.82 -0.76
N CYS A 153 -7.56 1.31 0.29
CA CYS A 153 -7.73 -0.13 0.53
C CYS A 153 -9.21 -0.48 0.58
N LEU A 154 -9.56 -1.58 -0.07
CA LEU A 154 -10.92 -2.10 -0.15
C LEU A 154 -11.26 -2.83 1.15
N GLU A 155 -12.34 -2.43 1.81
CA GLU A 155 -12.94 -3.19 2.90
C GLU A 155 -14.39 -3.57 2.58
N ILE A 156 -14.87 -4.63 3.23
CA ILE A 156 -16.29 -4.96 3.34
C ILE A 156 -16.81 -4.56 4.73
N ARG A 157 -17.88 -3.77 4.76
CA ARG A 157 -18.47 -3.26 6.02
C ARG A 157 -19.57 -4.18 6.52
N PHE A 158 -19.19 -5.31 7.12
CA PHE A 158 -20.10 -6.38 7.52
C PHE A 158 -21.20 -5.91 8.49
N THR A 159 -20.87 -5.02 9.43
CA THR A 159 -21.84 -4.49 10.41
C THR A 159 -22.86 -3.50 9.81
N PHE A 160 -22.59 -2.93 8.63
CA PHE A 160 -23.42 -1.89 8.03
C PHE A 160 -24.30 -2.40 6.90
N SER A 161 -23.69 -2.69 5.75
CA SER A 161 -24.40 -3.04 4.52
C SER A 161 -23.85 -4.28 3.85
N VAL A 162 -22.73 -4.83 4.34
CA VAL A 162 -21.94 -5.87 3.67
C VAL A 162 -21.50 -5.44 2.26
N LEU A 163 -21.52 -4.13 2.00
CA LEU A 163 -21.05 -3.52 0.76
C LEU A 163 -19.64 -2.96 0.97
N TRP A 164 -18.99 -2.66 -0.14
CA TRP A 164 -17.60 -2.25 -0.16
C TRP A 164 -17.46 -0.77 0.22
N ASN A 165 -16.30 -0.45 0.76
CA ASN A 165 -15.87 0.89 1.14
C ASN A 165 -14.37 0.97 0.87
N ASP A 166 -13.89 2.11 0.43
CA ASP A 166 -12.47 2.43 0.50
C ASP A 166 -12.17 2.97 1.89
N TYR A 167 -11.03 2.56 2.44
CA TYR A 167 -10.64 3.00 3.76
C TYR A 167 -9.13 3.14 3.88
N GLN A 168 -8.73 3.79 4.97
CA GLN A 168 -7.36 4.09 5.31
C GLN A 168 -6.57 2.79 5.57
N CYS A 169 -5.69 2.41 4.65
CA CYS A 169 -4.95 1.14 4.70
C CYS A 169 -4.21 0.88 6.02
N GLN A 170 -3.74 1.93 6.70
CA GLN A 170 -3.05 1.84 7.99
C GLN A 170 -3.93 1.42 9.17
N VAL A 171 -5.26 1.34 9.00
CA VAL A 171 -6.15 0.91 10.07
C VAL A 171 -6.01 -0.59 10.30
N GLN A 172 -5.76 -0.93 11.55
CA GLN A 172 -5.75 -2.33 11.99
C GLN A 172 -7.18 -2.85 12.06
N GLN A 173 -7.51 -3.81 11.22
CA GLN A 173 -8.79 -4.51 11.20
C GLN A 173 -8.62 -5.96 10.73
N ASN A 174 -9.71 -6.71 10.72
CA ASN A 174 -9.73 -8.09 10.26
C ASN A 174 -9.53 -8.16 8.74
N PHE A 175 -9.28 -9.35 8.20
CA PHE A 175 -9.13 -9.59 6.77
C PHE A 175 -9.68 -10.96 6.40
N ILE A 176 -10.02 -11.16 5.13
CA ILE A 176 -10.56 -12.43 4.61
C ILE A 176 -9.51 -13.04 3.67
N CYS A 177 -9.14 -14.29 3.91
CA CYS A 177 -8.34 -15.06 2.97
C CYS A 177 -9.23 -15.97 2.12
N LYS A 178 -8.89 -16.12 0.84
CA LYS A 178 -9.54 -17.00 -0.14
C LYS A 178 -8.55 -18.07 -0.57
N THR A 179 -8.92 -19.34 -0.43
CA THR A 179 -8.17 -20.48 -0.97
C THR A 179 -8.89 -20.98 -2.22
N THR A 180 -8.14 -21.18 -3.30
CA THR A 180 -8.65 -21.69 -4.58
C THR A 180 -8.71 -23.21 -4.63
#